data_AF-A0A5E4PZ50-F1
#
_entry.id   AF-A0A5E4PZ50-F1
#
_cell.length_a   1.000
_cell.length_b   1.000
_cell.length_c   1.000
_cell.angle_alpha   90.00
_cell.angle_beta   90.00
_cell.angle_gamma   90.00
#
_symmetry.space_group_name_H-M   'P 1'
#
loop_
_entity.id
_entity.type
_entity.pdbx_description
1 polymer ?
#
loop_
_entity_poly.entity_id
_entity_poly.type
_entity_poly.pdbx_seq_one_letter_code
_entity_poly.pdbx_strand_id
1 'polypeptide(L)' 'MADHDDFEDNQYPDNDEFVPYVTAGNLQQRSGAKVCLWGKVTKVSASEGFLVKTVDDQEVQVKLRKPLSEALEG' A
#
# COMPACT_ATOMS: atom_id res chain seq x y z
N MET A 1 6.89 25.36 37.17
CA MET A 1 7.58 24.26 36.47
C MET A 1 6.58 23.13 36.36
N ALA A 2 5.82 23.12 35.26
CA ALA A 2 4.88 22.07 34.89
C ALA A 2 4.77 22.15 33.36
N ASP A 3 5.86 21.78 32.71
CA ASP A 3 6.00 21.59 31.27
C ASP A 3 6.75 20.25 31.14
N HIS A 4 6.31 19.42 30.19
CA HIS A 4 6.61 17.99 30.01
C HIS A 4 5.66 17.05 30.75
N ASP A 5 4.62 16.58 30.04
CA ASP A 5 4.39 15.14 29.82
C ASP A 5 3.07 14.84 29.07
N ASP A 6 2.33 15.84 28.56
CA ASP A 6 1.13 15.60 27.73
C ASP A 6 1.40 15.45 26.22
N PHE A 7 2.67 15.34 25.79
CA PHE A 7 3.06 15.39 24.36
C PHE A 7 3.61 14.09 23.78
N GLU A 8 3.67 12.98 24.54
CA GLU A 8 4.33 11.75 24.08
C GLU A 8 3.41 10.54 23.84
N ASP A 9 2.11 10.60 24.19
CA ASP A 9 1.23 9.42 24.10
C ASP A 9 0.40 9.29 22.81
N ASN A 10 0.60 10.17 21.82
CA ASN A 10 -0.19 10.17 20.58
C ASN A 10 0.61 9.79 19.31
N GLN A 11 1.81 9.21 19.46
CA GLN A 11 2.72 8.96 18.32
C GLN A 11 2.46 7.68 17.52
N TYR A 12 1.53 6.82 17.92
CA TYR A 12 1.15 5.64 17.15
C TYR A 12 -0.37 5.54 17.07
N PRO A 13 -1.03 6.07 16.02
CA PRO A 13 -2.46 5.85 15.84
C PRO A 13 -2.68 4.34 15.69
N ASP A 14 -3.39 3.73 16.65
CA ASP A 14 -3.89 2.36 16.71
C ASP A 14 -3.46 1.49 15.51
N ASN A 15 -2.20 1.06 15.50
CA ASN A 15 -1.59 0.38 14.35
C ASN A 15 -1.85 -1.14 14.35
N ASP A 16 -2.97 -1.55 14.95
CA ASP A 16 -3.39 -2.94 15.15
C ASP A 16 -4.37 -3.43 14.06
N GLU A 17 -4.59 -2.65 13.00
CA GLU A 17 -5.41 -3.11 11.88
C GLU A 17 -4.63 -4.17 11.08
N PHE A 18 -5.00 -5.44 11.25
CA PHE A 18 -4.43 -6.54 10.47
C PHE A 18 -4.68 -6.32 8.98
N VAL A 19 -3.61 -6.01 8.23
CA VAL A 19 -3.64 -5.88 6.78
C VAL A 19 -3.20 -7.19 6.13
N PRO A 20 -4.12 -8.03 5.62
CA PRO A 20 -3.77 -9.31 5.02
C PRO A 20 -2.93 -9.14 3.76
N TYR A 21 -1.93 -10.01 3.62
CA TYR A 21 -1.20 -10.18 2.38
C TYR A 21 -2.07 -10.89 1.32
N VAL A 22 -2.04 -10.40 0.08
CA VAL A 22 -2.78 -10.93 -1.07
C VAL A 22 -1.90 -11.03 -2.32
N THR A 23 -2.24 -11.97 -3.20
CA THR A 23 -1.74 -12.07 -4.57
C THR A 23 -2.86 -11.70 -5.54
N ALA A 24 -2.57 -11.59 -6.85
CA ALA A 24 -3.61 -11.29 -7.84
C ALA A 24 -4.78 -12.29 -7.79
N GLY A 25 -4.48 -13.58 -7.67
CA GLY A 25 -5.47 -14.65 -7.70
C GLY A 25 -6.47 -14.66 -6.53
N ASN A 26 -6.11 -14.09 -5.37
CA ASN A 26 -6.99 -14.02 -4.20
C ASN A 26 -7.48 -12.60 -3.88
N LEU A 27 -7.07 -11.59 -4.66
CA LEU A 27 -7.45 -10.18 -4.47
C LEU A 27 -8.97 -9.98 -4.49
N GLN A 28 -9.68 -10.65 -5.40
CA GLN A 28 -11.14 -10.52 -5.51
C GLN A 28 -11.89 -10.98 -4.25
N GLN A 29 -11.35 -11.96 -3.52
CA GLN A 29 -11.93 -12.47 -2.28
C GLN A 29 -11.80 -11.48 -1.11
N ARG A 30 -10.94 -10.47 -1.26
CA ARG A 30 -10.69 -9.40 -0.28
C ARG A 30 -11.15 -8.03 -0.79
N SER A 31 -12.09 -8.00 -1.73
CA SER A 31 -12.64 -6.76 -2.27
C SER A 31 -13.21 -5.88 -1.16
N GLY A 32 -12.84 -4.60 -1.16
CA GLY A 32 -13.26 -3.61 -0.16
C GLY A 32 -12.46 -3.63 1.15
N ALA A 33 -11.57 -4.61 1.36
CA ALA A 33 -10.68 -4.65 2.52
C ALA A 33 -9.37 -3.89 2.25
N LYS A 34 -8.73 -3.41 3.32
CA LYS A 34 -7.31 -3.01 3.25
C LYS A 34 -6.47 -4.27 3.09
N VAL A 35 -5.53 -4.24 2.16
CA VAL A 35 -4.67 -5.40 1.83
C VAL A 35 -3.24 -4.93 1.56
N CYS A 36 -2.29 -5.84 1.72
CA CYS A 36 -0.90 -5.66 1.35
C CYS A 36 -0.58 -6.61 0.19
N LEU A 37 0.17 -6.15 -0.80
CA LEU A 37 0.55 -6.94 -1.97
C LEU A 37 2.01 -6.69 -2.29
N TRP A 38 2.77 -7.76 -2.55
CA TRP A 38 4.17 -7.69 -2.96
C TRP A 38 4.33 -8.31 -4.35
N GLY A 39 5.18 -7.69 -5.16
CA GLY A 39 5.47 -8.16 -6.50
C GLY A 39 6.45 -7.25 -7.24
N LYS A 40 6.81 -7.65 -8.44
CA LYS A 40 7.68 -6.87 -9.31
C LYS A 40 6.85 -5.80 -10.04
N VAL A 41 7.25 -4.54 -9.96
CA VAL A 41 6.66 -3.49 -10.81
C VAL A 41 7.03 -3.78 -12.27
N THR A 42 6.04 -3.96 -13.13
CA THR A 42 6.24 -4.25 -14.56
C THR A 42 6.01 -3.02 -15.44
N LYS A 43 5.16 -2.08 -14.98
CA LYS A 43 4.90 -0.83 -15.68
C LYS A 43 4.52 0.28 -14.70
N VAL A 44 4.98 1.48 -14.98
CA VAL A 44 4.64 2.71 -14.25
C VAL A 44 3.90 3.66 -15.20
N SER A 45 2.77 4.20 -14.74
CA SER A 45 1.99 5.22 -15.43
C SER A 45 1.72 6.38 -14.48
N ALA A 46 2.17 7.58 -14.85
CA ALA A 46 2.00 8.77 -14.01
C ALA A 46 0.53 9.12 -13.75
N SER A 47 -0.38 8.73 -14.66
CA SER A 47 -1.82 8.99 -14.57
C SER A 47 -2.63 7.83 -13.99
N GLU A 48 -2.21 6.58 -14.22
CA GLU A 48 -3.03 5.39 -13.93
C GLU A 48 -2.48 4.54 -12.77
N GLY A 49 -1.26 4.80 -12.31
CA GLY A 49 -0.58 4.06 -11.24
C GLY A 49 0.41 3.01 -11.75
N PHE A 50 0.40 1.81 -11.17
CA PHE A 50 1.40 0.76 -11.42
C PHE A 50 0.77 -0.56 -11.84
N LEU A 51 1.48 -1.34 -12.65
CA LEU A 51 1.26 -2.78 -12.75
C LEU A 51 2.28 -3.51 -11.91
N VAL A 52 1.80 -4.40 -11.05
CA VAL A 52 2.61 -5.24 -10.17
C VAL A 52 2.35 -6.70 -10.49
N LYS A 53 3.39 -7.41 -10.88
CA LYS A 53 3.37 -8.86 -11.10
C LYS A 53 3.62 -9.58 -9.79
N THR A 54 2.60 -10.27 -9.28
CA THR A 54 2.65 -11.03 -8.04
C THR A 54 3.30 -12.41 -8.23
N VAL A 55 3.56 -13.11 -7.12
CA VAL A 55 4.24 -14.43 -7.10
C VAL A 55 3.48 -15.54 -7.84
N ASP A 56 2.18 -15.36 -8.10
CA ASP A 56 1.33 -16.24 -8.92
C ASP A 56 1.39 -15.89 -10.42
N ASP A 57 2.40 -15.12 -10.83
CA ASP A 57 2.69 -14.71 -12.22
C ASP A 57 1.60 -13.86 -12.90
N GLN A 58 0.64 -13.35 -12.12
CA GLN A 58 -0.45 -12.49 -12.57
C GLN A 58 -0.18 -11.02 -12.24
N GLU A 59 -0.78 -10.11 -13.00
CA GLU A 59 -0.59 -8.66 -12.83
C GLU A 59 -1.79 -8.01 -12.14
N VAL A 60 -1.50 -7.08 -11.23
CA VAL A 60 -2.49 -6.23 -10.55
C VAL A 60 -2.24 -4.78 -10.90
N GLN A 61 -3.30 -4.07 -11.30
CA GLN A 61 -3.26 -2.62 -11.48
C GLN A 61 -3.49 -1.92 -10.13
N VAL A 62 -2.44 -1.28 -9.62
CA VAL A 62 -2.51 -0.41 -8.44
C VAL A 62 -2.79 1.01 -8.89
N LYS A 63 -3.98 1.53 -8.57
CA LYS A 63 -4.37 2.90 -8.90
C LYS A 63 -3.97 3.87 -7.79
N LEU A 64 -3.40 5.01 -8.17
CA LEU A 64 -3.03 6.05 -7.24
C LEU A 64 -4.15 7.09 -7.10
N ARG A 65 -4.32 7.63 -5.89
CA ARG A 65 -5.24 8.75 -5.65
C ARG A 65 -4.68 10.09 -6.13
N LYS A 66 -3.35 10.20 -6.19
CA LYS A 66 -2.60 11.37 -6.67
C LYS A 66 -1.50 10.89 -7.62
N PRO A 67 -1.14 11.69 -8.63
CA PRO A 67 -0.04 11.33 -9.53
C PRO A 67 1.27 11.18 -8.76
N LEU A 68 2.21 10.45 -9.36
CA LEU A 68 3.56 10.30 -8.82
C LEU A 68 4.30 11.63 -8.87
N SER A 69 4.86 12.03 -7.73
CA SER A 69 5.76 13.19 -7.66
C SER A 69 7.15 12.88 -8.21
N GLU A 70 7.58 11.62 -8.12
CA GLU A 70 8.89 11.15 -8.52
C GLU A 70 8.74 9.81 -9.26
N ALA A 71 9.62 9.53 -10.22
CA ALA A 71 9.65 8.24 -10.87
C ALA A 71 9.99 7.17 -9.83
N LEU A 72 9.24 6.06 -9.80
CA LEU A 72 9.69 4.89 -9.07
C LEU A 72 10.92 4.34 -9.79
N GLU A 73 12.10 4.45 -9.17
CA GLU A 73 13.31 3.81 -9.68
C GLU A 73 13.23 2.29 -9.47
N GLY A 74 13.45 1.53 -10.54
CA GLY A 74 13.45 0.07 -10.57
C GLY A 74 13.66 -0.48 -11.97
#